data_AF-J9ZWL6-F1
#
_entry.id   AF-J9ZWL6-F1
#
_cell.length_a   1.000
_cell.length_b   1.000
_cell.length_c   1.000
_cell.angle_alpha   90.00
_cell.angle_beta   90.00
_cell.angle_gamma   90.00
#
_symmetry.space_group_name_H-M   'P 1'
#
loop_
_entity.id
_entity.type
_entity.pdbx_description
1 polymer ?
#
loop_
_entity_poly.entity_id
_entity_poly.type
_entity_poly.pdbx_seq_one_letter_code
_entity_poly.pdbx_strand_id
1 'polypeptide(L)'
;IACPCALGLATPMSIMVGVGRGAKDGVLIKDAEVLEVMEQIDTIVVDKTGTLTEGRPRLTECTIVESFSENELLHYAATVEQSSEHPLGHAIVEAAKERKVDLAQVDDFESTTGSGVAGTVSGKRVLIGQQTFLADQGVSDVQALQQHAEAHQRDGHTVIYVAVDGRLAGLLAVSDPIKASTPDAVREIHELGLQIIMLTGDSERTARAVAERLGIDDVEAGVSPQRKHERIKALKSQGRSVAMAG
;
A
#
# COMPACT_ATOMS: atom_id res chain seq x y z
N ILE A 1 27.53 -8.52 -51.14
CA ILE A 1 28.44 -8.54 -49.97
C ILE A 1 27.93 -7.64 -48.83
N ALA A 2 27.17 -6.57 -49.10
CA ALA A 2 26.66 -5.66 -48.06
C ALA A 2 25.35 -6.06 -47.34
N CYS A 3 24.77 -7.25 -47.61
CA CYS A 3 23.59 -7.72 -46.89
C CYS A 3 24.02 -8.62 -45.72
N PRO A 4 23.84 -8.21 -44.46
CA PRO A 4 24.27 -8.98 -43.32
C PRO A 4 23.23 -10.07 -43.03
N CYS A 5 23.40 -11.25 -43.64
CA CYS A 5 22.49 -12.38 -43.47
C CYS A 5 22.30 -12.80 -41.99
N ALA A 6 23.27 -12.52 -41.12
CA ALA A 6 23.21 -12.83 -39.69
C ALA A 6 22.46 -11.77 -38.85
N LEU A 7 22.30 -10.53 -39.34
CA LEU A 7 21.72 -9.44 -38.56
C LEU A 7 20.24 -9.67 -38.26
N GLY A 8 19.51 -10.28 -39.19
CA GLY A 8 18.08 -10.60 -39.00
C GLY A 8 17.81 -11.70 -37.98
N LEU A 9 18.82 -12.45 -37.55
CA LEU A 9 18.70 -13.55 -36.58
C LEU A 9 19.31 -13.21 -35.21
N ALA A 10 20.26 -12.28 -35.15
CA ALA A 10 20.95 -11.94 -33.90
C ALA A 10 19.97 -11.46 -32.81
N THR A 11 19.12 -10.47 -33.11
CA THR A 11 18.18 -9.89 -32.14
C THR A 11 17.12 -10.91 -31.66
N PRO A 12 16.41 -11.64 -32.54
CA PRO A 12 15.43 -12.64 -32.09
C PRO A 12 16.03 -13.77 -31.25
N MET A 13 17.26 -14.22 -31.56
CA MET A 13 17.93 -15.26 -30.76
C MET A 13 18.30 -14.73 -29.37
N SER A 14 18.89 -13.53 -29.28
CA SER A 14 19.23 -12.91 -27.99
C SER A 14 17.99 -12.69 -27.13
N ILE A 15 16.89 -12.20 -27.72
CA ILE A 15 15.61 -12.05 -27.05
C ILE A 15 15.09 -13.40 -26.55
N MET A 16 15.05 -14.42 -27.40
CA MET A 16 14.52 -15.75 -27.03
C MET A 16 15.31 -16.36 -25.87
N VAL A 17 16.64 -16.24 -25.89
CA VAL A 17 17.51 -16.70 -24.80
C VAL A 17 17.30 -15.86 -23.54
N GLY A 18 17.20 -14.53 -23.66
CA GLY A 18 16.97 -13.61 -22.53
C GLY A 18 15.63 -13.88 -21.84
N VAL A 19 14.54 -13.99 -22.59
CA VAL A 19 13.21 -14.37 -22.08
C VAL A 19 13.24 -15.75 -21.43
N GLY A 20 13.89 -16.72 -22.08
CA GLY A 20 14.04 -18.07 -21.54
C GLY A 20 14.86 -18.13 -20.25
N ARG A 21 15.86 -17.23 -20.10
CA ARG A 21 16.63 -17.11 -18.87
C ARG A 21 15.80 -16.45 -17.76
N GLY A 22 15.15 -15.33 -18.05
CA GLY A 22 14.27 -14.64 -17.11
C GLY A 22 13.21 -15.59 -16.53
N ALA A 23 12.56 -16.40 -17.38
CA ALA A 23 11.54 -17.35 -16.94
C ALA A 23 12.07 -18.41 -15.96
N LYS A 24 13.33 -18.86 -16.10
CA LYS A 24 13.96 -19.79 -15.15
C LYS A 24 14.23 -19.15 -13.79
N ASP A 25 14.47 -17.84 -13.79
CA ASP A 25 14.72 -17.04 -12.59
C ASP A 25 13.41 -16.39 -12.06
N GLY A 26 12.24 -16.81 -12.57
CA GLY A 26 10.92 -16.35 -12.12
C GLY A 26 10.46 -15.00 -12.70
N VAL A 27 11.17 -14.44 -13.68
CA VAL A 27 10.86 -13.17 -14.34
C VAL A 27 10.16 -13.44 -15.67
N LEU A 28 8.87 -13.11 -15.74
CA LEU A 28 8.05 -13.27 -16.95
C LEU A 28 8.05 -11.99 -17.78
N ILE A 29 8.69 -12.02 -18.94
CA ILE A 29 8.77 -10.89 -19.87
C ILE A 29 7.69 -11.05 -20.94
N LYS A 30 6.73 -10.13 -20.99
CA LYS A 30 5.60 -10.17 -21.94
C LYS A 30 6.00 -9.69 -23.33
N ASP A 31 6.78 -8.62 -23.39
CA ASP A 31 7.18 -7.95 -24.62
C ASP A 31 8.70 -7.90 -24.72
N ALA A 32 9.25 -8.31 -25.86
CA ALA A 32 10.69 -8.37 -26.06
C ALA A 32 11.39 -7.00 -25.95
N GLU A 33 10.69 -5.93 -26.34
CA GLU A 33 11.17 -4.54 -26.26
C GLU A 33 11.51 -4.13 -24.82
N VAL A 34 10.88 -4.76 -23.82
CA VAL A 34 11.16 -4.48 -22.39
C VAL A 34 12.60 -4.81 -22.02
N LEU A 35 13.24 -5.80 -22.64
CA LEU A 35 14.65 -6.11 -22.39
C LEU A 35 15.57 -4.96 -22.78
N GLU A 36 15.23 -4.24 -23.84
CA GLU A 36 15.99 -3.08 -24.32
C GLU A 36 15.65 -1.84 -23.50
N VAL A 37 14.37 -1.62 -23.17
CA VAL A 37 13.93 -0.48 -22.36
C VAL A 37 14.49 -0.55 -20.93
N MET A 38 14.57 -1.75 -20.34
CA MET A 38 15.06 -1.93 -18.96
C MET A 38 16.52 -1.51 -18.79
N GLU A 39 17.36 -1.60 -19.83
CA GLU A 39 18.75 -1.10 -19.81
C GLU A 39 18.79 0.42 -19.58
N GLN A 40 17.82 1.16 -20.13
CA GLN A 40 17.80 2.62 -20.11
C GLN A 40 17.18 3.19 -18.84
N ILE A 41 16.63 2.35 -17.96
CA ILE A 41 15.96 2.81 -16.74
C ILE A 41 16.99 3.44 -15.80
N ASP A 42 16.65 4.59 -15.23
CA ASP A 42 17.44 5.30 -14.22
C ASP A 42 16.70 5.42 -12.87
N THR A 43 15.38 5.26 -12.89
CA THR A 43 14.50 5.45 -11.73
C THR A 43 13.52 4.29 -11.61
N ILE A 44 13.49 3.65 -10.44
CA ILE A 44 12.50 2.64 -10.05
C ILE A 44 11.48 3.29 -9.13
N VAL A 45 10.22 3.30 -9.55
CA VAL A 45 9.08 3.66 -8.72
C VAL A 45 8.49 2.39 -8.13
N VAL A 46 8.29 2.34 -6.82
CA VAL A 46 7.75 1.17 -6.11
C VAL A 46 6.48 1.52 -5.36
N ASP A 47 5.48 0.65 -5.44
CA ASP A 47 4.39 0.62 -4.48
C ASP A 47 4.85 -0.03 -3.18
N LYS A 48 4.22 0.32 -2.05
CA LYS A 48 4.55 -0.29 -0.76
C LYS A 48 3.91 -1.67 -0.58
N THR A 49 2.58 -1.67 -0.46
CA THR A 49 1.77 -2.85 -0.09
C THR A 49 1.88 -3.94 -1.17
N GLY A 50 2.35 -5.13 -0.79
CA GLY A 50 2.49 -6.29 -1.69
C GLY A 50 3.74 -6.29 -2.57
N THR A 51 4.39 -5.15 -2.76
CA THR A 51 5.65 -5.03 -3.50
C THR A 51 6.84 -5.07 -2.55
N LEU A 52 7.00 -4.06 -1.69
CA LEU A 52 8.03 -4.02 -0.65
C LEU A 52 7.69 -4.89 0.56
N THR A 53 6.40 -5.04 0.82
CA THR A 53 5.83 -5.82 1.93
C THR A 53 5.19 -7.11 1.44
N GLU A 54 4.88 -8.03 2.36
CA GLU A 54 4.30 -9.34 2.04
C GLU A 54 2.92 -9.25 1.37
N GLY A 55 2.24 -8.11 1.45
CA GLY A 55 0.88 -7.93 0.93
C GLY A 55 -0.15 -8.69 1.76
N ARG A 56 0.21 -9.01 3.00
CA ARG A 56 -0.60 -9.79 3.94
C ARG A 56 -0.76 -9.00 5.24
N PRO A 57 -1.49 -7.86 5.18
CA PRO A 57 -1.70 -7.03 6.36
C PRO A 57 -2.34 -7.83 7.48
N ARG A 58 -1.95 -7.55 8.72
CA ARG A 58 -2.53 -8.12 9.94
C ARG A 58 -2.79 -7.02 10.95
N LEU A 59 -3.96 -7.08 11.59
CA LEU A 59 -4.26 -6.22 12.72
C LEU A 59 -3.33 -6.57 13.88
N THR A 60 -2.51 -5.63 14.30
CA THR A 60 -1.54 -5.82 15.39
C THR A 60 -2.08 -5.28 16.71
N GLU A 61 -2.75 -4.12 16.67
CA GLU A 61 -3.18 -3.44 17.90
C GLU A 61 -4.49 -2.68 17.70
N CYS A 62 -5.22 -2.54 18.81
CA CYS A 62 -6.48 -1.80 18.89
C CYS A 62 -6.37 -0.80 20.04
N THR A 63 -6.51 0.48 19.75
CA THR A 63 -6.45 1.54 20.76
C THR A 63 -7.82 2.18 20.85
N ILE A 64 -8.46 2.03 22.00
CA ILE A 64 -9.84 2.47 22.26
C ILE A 64 -9.88 3.84 22.94
N VAL A 65 -10.97 4.57 22.72
CA VAL A 65 -11.37 5.67 23.61
C VAL A 65 -12.15 5.07 24.79
N GLU A 66 -12.03 5.65 26.00
CA GLU A 66 -12.58 5.09 27.26
C GLU A 66 -14.05 4.64 27.22
N SER A 67 -14.86 5.18 26.30
CA SER A 67 -16.27 4.82 26.15
C SER A 67 -16.55 3.57 25.30
N PHE A 68 -15.52 2.91 24.77
CA PHE A 68 -15.65 1.71 23.92
C PHE A 68 -14.79 0.57 24.45
N SER A 69 -15.25 -0.66 24.27
CA SER A 69 -14.40 -1.84 24.42
C SER A 69 -13.70 -2.19 23.11
N GLU A 70 -12.61 -2.95 23.21
CA GLU A 70 -11.88 -3.47 22.05
C GLU A 70 -12.78 -4.34 21.14
N ASN A 71 -13.63 -5.17 21.75
CA ASN A 71 -14.57 -6.01 21.01
C ASN A 71 -15.63 -5.17 20.28
N GLU A 72 -16.12 -4.08 20.87
CA GLU A 72 -17.06 -3.18 20.20
C GLU A 72 -16.39 -2.46 19.03
N LEU A 73 -15.17 -1.93 19.22
CA LEU A 73 -14.40 -1.30 18.16
C LEU A 73 -14.23 -2.26 16.97
N LEU A 74 -13.80 -3.49 17.26
CA LEU A 74 -13.58 -4.51 16.24
C LEU A 74 -14.89 -5.00 15.60
N HIS A 75 -15.97 -5.10 16.38
CA HIS A 75 -17.31 -5.43 15.87
C HIS A 75 -17.77 -4.43 14.81
N TYR A 76 -17.76 -3.14 15.13
CA TYR A 76 -18.18 -2.09 14.18
C TYR A 76 -17.24 -2.05 12.98
N ALA A 77 -15.92 -2.08 13.22
CA ALA A 77 -14.93 -1.99 12.16
C ALA A 77 -15.05 -3.15 11.16
N ALA A 78 -15.02 -4.39 11.65
CA ALA A 78 -15.11 -5.58 10.81
C ALA A 78 -16.48 -5.72 10.13
N THR A 79 -17.57 -5.31 10.78
CA THR A 79 -18.90 -5.38 10.16
C THR A 79 -19.02 -4.47 8.93
N VAL A 80 -18.42 -3.28 8.94
CA VAL A 80 -18.41 -2.42 7.75
C VAL A 80 -17.40 -2.93 6.73
N GLU A 81 -16.19 -3.28 7.17
CA GLU A 81 -15.09 -3.73 6.28
C GLU A 81 -15.37 -5.07 5.60
N GLN A 82 -16.32 -5.88 6.06
CA GLN A 82 -16.71 -7.12 5.36
C GLN A 82 -17.28 -6.86 3.95
N SER A 83 -17.77 -5.65 3.69
CA SER A 83 -18.26 -5.23 2.36
C SER A 83 -17.17 -4.56 1.50
N SER A 84 -15.96 -4.42 2.04
CA SER A 84 -14.80 -3.83 1.37
C SER A 84 -13.91 -4.92 0.78
N GLU A 85 -13.39 -4.68 -0.42
CA GLU A 85 -12.38 -5.55 -1.06
C GLU A 85 -10.94 -5.16 -0.68
N HIS A 86 -10.76 -4.17 0.20
CA HIS A 86 -9.45 -3.64 0.53
C HIS A 86 -8.65 -4.63 1.41
N PRO A 87 -7.36 -4.89 1.14
CA PRO A 87 -6.54 -5.81 1.95
C PRO A 87 -6.52 -5.46 3.44
N LEU A 88 -6.49 -4.17 3.78
CA LEU A 88 -6.56 -3.71 5.18
C LEU A 88 -7.91 -4.06 5.85
N GLY A 89 -9.02 -3.93 5.12
CA GLY A 89 -10.34 -4.31 5.61
C GLY A 89 -10.41 -5.81 5.88
N HIS A 90 -9.88 -6.62 4.96
CA HIS A 90 -9.76 -8.06 5.16
C HIS A 90 -8.94 -8.42 6.42
N ALA A 91 -7.84 -7.70 6.69
CA ALA A 91 -7.05 -7.91 7.92
C ALA A 91 -7.85 -7.66 9.20
N ILE A 92 -8.74 -6.66 9.21
CA ILE A 92 -9.62 -6.34 10.34
C ILE A 92 -10.68 -7.43 10.50
N VAL A 93 -11.30 -7.85 9.39
CA VAL A 93 -12.33 -8.91 9.38
C VAL A 93 -11.76 -10.24 9.87
N GLU A 94 -10.57 -10.63 9.41
CA GLU A 94 -9.92 -11.86 9.88
C GLU A 94 -9.57 -11.79 11.37
N ALA A 95 -9.07 -10.66 11.85
CA ALA A 95 -8.80 -10.48 13.28
C ALA A 95 -10.07 -10.56 14.13
N ALA A 96 -11.21 -10.05 13.66
CA ALA A 96 -12.50 -10.19 14.32
C ALA A 96 -12.94 -11.66 14.41
N LYS A 97 -12.79 -12.43 13.34
CA LYS A 97 -13.08 -13.87 13.31
C LYS A 97 -12.17 -14.65 14.26
N GLU A 98 -10.86 -14.38 14.26
CA GLU A 98 -9.89 -15.01 15.17
C GLU A 98 -10.25 -14.75 16.64
N ARG A 99 -10.70 -13.53 16.95
CA ARG A 99 -11.16 -13.12 18.29
C ARG A 99 -12.60 -13.52 18.60
N LYS A 100 -13.29 -14.21 17.68
CA LYS A 100 -14.69 -14.65 17.81
C LYS A 100 -15.66 -13.50 18.12
N VAL A 101 -15.43 -12.35 17.49
CA VAL A 101 -16.36 -11.22 17.54
C VAL A 101 -17.46 -11.48 16.52
N ASP A 102 -18.71 -11.42 16.96
CA ASP A 102 -19.86 -11.58 16.08
C ASP A 102 -19.95 -10.39 15.11
N LEU A 103 -20.18 -10.66 13.82
CA LEU A 103 -20.40 -9.63 12.81
C LEU A 103 -21.88 -9.47 12.52
N ALA A 104 -22.32 -8.24 12.27
CA ALA A 104 -23.71 -7.94 11.90
C ALA A 104 -23.85 -7.73 10.38
N GLN A 105 -25.05 -7.38 9.94
CA GLN A 105 -25.26 -6.85 8.59
C GLN A 105 -24.88 -5.37 8.58
N VAL A 106 -24.28 -4.93 7.48
CA VAL A 106 -24.06 -3.50 7.18
C VAL A 106 -25.12 -3.03 6.18
N ASP A 107 -25.73 -1.89 6.49
CA ASP A 107 -26.64 -1.18 5.58
C ASP A 107 -25.95 0.11 5.09
N ASP A 108 -26.39 0.64 3.93
CA ASP A 108 -25.88 1.90 3.35
C ASP A 108 -24.35 1.99 3.28
N PHE A 109 -23.72 0.90 2.82
CA PHE A 109 -22.27 0.85 2.64
C PHE A 109 -21.81 1.82 1.56
N GLU A 110 -20.82 2.64 1.90
CA GLU A 110 -20.20 3.62 1.03
C GLU A 110 -18.68 3.49 1.11
N SER A 111 -18.01 3.60 -0.04
CA SER A 111 -16.55 3.56 -0.13
C SER A 111 -16.03 4.80 -0.85
N THR A 112 -15.10 5.51 -0.21
CA THR A 112 -14.39 6.64 -0.79
C THR A 112 -12.96 6.23 -1.07
N THR A 113 -12.65 6.01 -2.34
CA THR A 113 -11.32 5.55 -2.81
C THR A 113 -10.20 6.41 -2.24
N GLY A 114 -9.27 5.79 -1.51
CA GLY A 114 -8.10 6.46 -0.94
C GLY A 114 -8.35 7.20 0.38
N SER A 115 -9.58 7.22 0.89
CA SER A 115 -9.92 7.95 2.14
C SER A 115 -10.45 7.02 3.24
N GLY A 116 -11.47 6.22 2.93
CA GLY A 116 -12.15 5.38 3.92
C GLY A 116 -13.47 4.79 3.45
N VAL A 117 -14.12 4.06 4.35
CA VAL A 117 -15.43 3.43 4.15
C VAL A 117 -16.40 3.86 5.25
N ALA A 118 -17.69 3.78 4.96
CA ALA A 118 -18.76 4.12 5.88
C ALA A 118 -19.92 3.13 5.73
N GLY A 119 -20.71 2.97 6.78
CA GLY A 119 -21.88 2.11 6.77
C GLY A 119 -22.70 2.26 8.03
N THR A 120 -23.89 1.68 8.04
CA THR A 120 -24.78 1.65 9.21
C THR A 120 -24.78 0.25 9.80
N VAL A 121 -24.49 0.15 11.09
CA VAL A 121 -24.45 -1.13 11.84
C VAL A 121 -25.36 -1.02 13.04
N SER A 122 -26.40 -1.85 13.10
CA SER A 122 -27.40 -1.82 14.18
C SER A 122 -28.00 -0.42 14.42
N GLY A 123 -28.24 0.32 13.34
CA GLY A 123 -28.79 1.69 13.37
C GLY A 123 -27.79 2.80 13.71
N LYS A 124 -26.50 2.48 13.91
CA LYS A 124 -25.44 3.45 14.18
C LYS A 124 -24.59 3.70 12.95
N ARG A 125 -24.25 4.96 12.67
CA ARG A 125 -23.38 5.31 11.54
C ARG A 125 -21.92 5.08 11.94
N VAL A 126 -21.23 4.25 11.19
CA VAL A 126 -19.82 3.89 11.39
C VAL A 126 -18.99 4.46 10.25
N LEU A 127 -17.87 5.09 10.60
CA LEU A 127 -16.89 5.66 9.67
C LEU A 127 -15.53 5.03 9.96
N ILE A 128 -14.83 4.58 8.93
CA ILE A 128 -13.53 3.91 9.03
C ILE A 128 -12.60 4.51 7.99
N GLY A 129 -11.42 4.98 8.38
CA GLY A 129 -10.46 5.50 7.41
C GLY A 129 -9.39 6.40 7.99
N GLN A 130 -8.88 7.30 7.16
CA GLN A 130 -7.87 8.27 7.55
C GLN A 130 -8.45 9.33 8.52
N GLN A 131 -7.56 9.98 9.28
CA GLN A 131 -7.93 11.08 10.17
C GLN A 131 -8.70 12.20 9.45
N THR A 132 -8.24 12.57 8.25
CA THR A 132 -8.86 13.61 7.41
C THR A 132 -10.27 13.22 6.98
N PHE A 133 -10.48 11.98 6.57
CA PHE A 133 -11.80 11.46 6.19
C PHE A 133 -12.81 11.58 7.33
N LEU A 134 -12.43 11.22 8.56
CA LEU A 134 -13.30 11.37 9.73
C LEU A 134 -13.57 12.85 10.07
N ALA A 135 -12.53 13.69 9.99
CA ALA A 135 -12.67 15.13 10.26
C ALA A 135 -13.61 15.81 9.26
N ASP A 136 -13.52 15.47 7.98
CA ASP A 136 -14.38 15.99 6.91
C ASP A 136 -15.85 15.56 7.09
N GLN A 137 -16.07 14.39 7.71
CA GLN A 137 -17.40 13.89 8.09
C GLN A 137 -17.90 14.45 9.44
N GLY A 138 -17.18 15.40 10.04
CA GLY A 138 -17.60 16.10 11.26
C GLY A 138 -17.41 15.30 12.55
N VAL A 139 -16.57 14.26 12.56
CA VAL A 139 -16.27 13.50 13.78
C VAL A 139 -15.54 14.37 14.79
N SER A 140 -16.01 14.36 16.03
CA SER A 140 -15.40 15.12 17.13
C SER A 140 -14.18 14.39 17.73
N ASP A 141 -13.23 15.16 18.26
CA ASP A 141 -12.09 14.67 19.06
C ASP A 141 -11.16 13.66 18.36
N VAL A 142 -11.07 13.70 17.02
CA VAL A 142 -10.16 12.82 16.24
C VAL A 142 -8.69 12.95 16.69
N GLN A 143 -8.31 14.08 17.28
CA GLN A 143 -6.97 14.34 17.81
C GLN A 143 -6.67 13.62 19.14
N ALA A 144 -7.67 13.08 19.85
CA ALA A 144 -7.48 12.47 21.17
C ALA A 144 -6.50 11.29 21.15
N LEU A 145 -6.47 10.52 20.05
CA LEU A 145 -5.56 9.39 19.88
C LEU A 145 -4.35 9.69 18.99
N GLN A 146 -4.09 10.96 18.69
CA GLN A 146 -3.02 11.35 17.75
C GLN A 146 -1.64 10.85 18.20
N GLN A 147 -1.31 10.90 19.50
CA GLN A 147 -0.02 10.41 19.99
C GLN A 147 0.14 8.89 19.81
N HIS A 148 -0.93 8.13 20.03
CA HIS A 148 -0.93 6.68 19.81
C HIS A 148 -0.80 6.36 18.32
N ALA A 149 -1.53 7.08 17.47
CA ALA A 149 -1.40 6.95 16.02
C ALA A 149 0.04 7.23 15.55
N GLU A 150 0.65 8.31 16.05
CA GLU A 150 2.02 8.67 15.70
C GLU A 150 3.05 7.63 16.14
N ALA A 151 2.86 7.00 17.31
CA ALA A 151 3.72 5.91 17.77
C ALA A 151 3.68 4.72 16.81
N HIS A 152 2.48 4.21 16.49
CA HIS A 152 2.34 3.09 15.55
C HIS A 152 2.85 3.43 14.13
N GLN A 153 2.64 4.66 13.67
CA GLN A 153 3.14 5.09 12.36
C GLN A 153 4.68 5.12 12.30
N ARG A 154 5.35 5.52 13.39
CA ARG A 154 6.83 5.44 13.48
C ARG A 154 7.33 3.99 13.44
N ASP A 155 6.51 3.05 13.92
CA ASP A 155 6.80 1.64 13.81
C ASP A 155 6.53 1.07 12.41
N GLY A 156 6.04 1.89 11.47
CA GLY A 156 5.72 1.50 10.10
C GLY A 156 4.35 0.84 9.97
N HIS A 157 3.48 0.92 10.99
CA HIS A 157 2.11 0.43 10.89
C HIS A 157 1.23 1.44 10.15
N THR A 158 0.26 0.92 9.40
CA THR A 158 -0.84 1.70 8.85
C THR A 158 -1.89 1.86 9.96
N VAL A 159 -2.28 3.11 10.25
CA VAL A 159 -3.26 3.43 11.30
C VAL A 159 -4.58 3.83 10.66
N ILE A 160 -5.65 3.17 11.10
CA ILE A 160 -7.02 3.37 10.61
C ILE A 160 -7.87 3.84 11.79
N TYR A 161 -8.55 4.97 11.64
CA TYR A 161 -9.44 5.50 12.66
C TYR A 161 -10.85 4.95 12.46
N VAL A 162 -11.55 4.74 13.57
CA VAL A 162 -12.95 4.26 13.58
C VAL A 162 -13.77 5.23 14.42
N ALA A 163 -14.90 5.67 13.87
CA ALA A 163 -15.87 6.48 14.56
C ALA A 163 -17.27 5.86 14.48
N VAL A 164 -18.05 6.04 15.54
CA VAL A 164 -19.42 5.54 15.67
C VAL A 164 -20.30 6.70 16.13
N ASP A 165 -21.39 6.96 15.40
CA ASP A 165 -22.34 8.06 15.64
C ASP A 165 -21.66 9.43 15.84
N GLY A 166 -20.71 9.74 14.97
CA GLY A 166 -19.98 11.02 14.97
C GLY A 166 -18.94 11.19 16.09
N ARG A 167 -18.67 10.14 16.87
CA ARG A 167 -17.66 10.14 17.93
C ARG A 167 -16.53 9.18 17.61
N LEU A 168 -15.29 9.58 17.88
CA LEU A 168 -14.15 8.69 17.76
C LEU A 168 -14.31 7.49 18.71
N ALA A 169 -14.27 6.28 18.16
CA ALA A 169 -14.32 5.04 18.94
C ALA A 169 -12.92 4.50 19.25
N GLY A 170 -11.99 4.65 18.30
CA GLY A 170 -10.63 4.17 18.47
C GLY A 170 -9.81 4.25 17.18
N LEU A 171 -8.62 3.65 17.23
CA LEU A 171 -7.80 3.38 16.07
C LEU A 171 -7.36 1.92 16.04
N LEU A 172 -7.10 1.44 14.83
CA LEU A 172 -6.62 0.10 14.52
C LEU A 172 -5.25 0.25 13.86
N ALA A 173 -4.25 -0.43 14.41
CA ALA A 173 -2.93 -0.52 13.82
C ALA A 173 -2.82 -1.81 13.02
N VAL A 174 -2.53 -1.68 11.73
CA VAL A 174 -2.36 -2.80 10.81
C VAL A 174 -0.92 -2.80 10.32
N SER A 175 -0.24 -3.93 10.44
CA SER A 175 1.12 -4.11 9.96
C SER A 175 1.12 -5.00 8.73
N ASP A 176 1.87 -4.60 7.70
CA ASP A 176 2.21 -5.45 6.57
C ASP A 176 3.73 -5.58 6.54
N PRO A 177 4.29 -6.73 6.98
CA PRO A 177 5.72 -6.86 7.18
C PRO A 177 6.48 -6.70 5.87
N ILE A 178 7.66 -6.08 5.95
CA ILE A 178 8.59 -5.98 4.82
C ILE A 178 9.06 -7.39 4.43
N LYS A 179 9.08 -7.73 3.14
CA LYS A 179 9.59 -9.04 2.70
C LYS A 179 11.06 -9.17 3.09
N ALA A 180 11.46 -10.38 3.51
CA ALA A 180 12.84 -10.67 3.87
C ALA A 180 13.85 -10.35 2.74
N SER A 181 13.42 -10.44 1.47
CA SER A 181 14.25 -10.14 0.29
C SER A 181 14.35 -8.66 -0.05
N THR A 182 13.45 -7.80 0.46
CA THR A 182 13.37 -6.39 0.05
C THR A 182 14.64 -5.59 0.38
N PRO A 183 15.26 -5.72 1.58
CA PRO A 183 16.48 -4.97 1.88
C PRO A 183 17.64 -5.28 0.93
N ASP A 184 17.82 -6.56 0.58
CA ASP A 184 18.85 -6.98 -0.37
C ASP A 184 18.55 -6.46 -1.79
N ALA A 185 17.29 -6.53 -2.23
CA ALA A 185 16.87 -6.01 -3.53
C ALA A 185 17.09 -4.49 -3.65
N VAL A 186 16.79 -3.72 -2.59
CA VAL A 186 17.05 -2.27 -2.57
C VAL A 186 18.54 -1.98 -2.68
N ARG A 187 19.38 -2.70 -1.92
CA ARG A 187 20.84 -2.57 -2.00
C ARG A 187 21.36 -2.85 -3.39
N GLU A 188 20.93 -3.96 -4.01
CA GLU A 188 21.36 -4.33 -5.38
C GLU A 188 20.94 -3.28 -6.42
N ILE A 189 19.73 -2.70 -6.29
CA ILE A 189 19.27 -1.61 -7.17
C ILE A 189 20.15 -0.35 -7.01
N HIS A 190 20.55 -0.02 -5.78
CA HIS A 190 21.48 1.10 -5.54
C HIS A 190 22.89 0.82 -6.06
N GLU A 191 23.38 -0.41 -5.98
CA GLU A 191 24.66 -0.82 -6.57
C GLU A 191 24.69 -0.66 -8.10
N LEU A 192 23.53 -0.78 -8.75
CA LEU A 192 23.34 -0.46 -10.17
C LEU A 192 23.27 1.05 -10.47
N GLY A 193 23.27 1.90 -9.44
CA GLY A 193 23.21 3.37 -9.57
C GLY A 193 21.81 3.92 -9.85
N LEU A 194 20.76 3.10 -9.64
CA LEU A 194 19.37 3.48 -9.88
C LEU A 194 18.78 4.19 -8.66
N GLN A 195 17.90 5.16 -8.89
CA GLN A 195 17.16 5.83 -7.82
C GLN A 195 15.84 5.10 -7.52
N ILE A 196 15.46 5.02 -6.25
CA ILE A 196 14.21 4.37 -5.82
C ILE A 196 13.27 5.41 -5.24
N ILE A 197 12.05 5.47 -5.77
CA ILE A 197 10.98 6.36 -5.29
C ILE A 197 9.80 5.51 -4.85
N MET A 198 9.38 5.63 -3.59
CA MET A 198 8.19 4.92 -3.08
C MET A 198 6.93 5.79 -3.20
N LEU A 199 5.88 5.23 -3.78
CA LEU A 199 4.54 5.84 -3.83
C LEU A 199 3.55 5.01 -3.02
N THR A 200 2.94 5.60 -1.99
CA THR A 200 2.03 4.86 -1.10
C THR A 200 0.79 5.66 -0.70
N GLY A 201 -0.31 4.96 -0.51
CA GLY A 201 -1.54 5.54 0.07
C GLY A 201 -1.49 5.69 1.59
N ASP A 202 -0.44 5.16 2.24
CA ASP A 202 -0.25 5.33 3.69
C ASP A 202 0.06 6.77 4.08
N SER A 203 0.02 7.05 5.38
CA SER A 203 0.42 8.34 5.91
C SER A 203 1.92 8.61 5.70
N GLU A 204 2.27 9.89 5.61
CA GLU A 204 3.64 10.39 5.49
C GLU A 204 4.60 9.76 6.52
N ARG A 205 4.14 9.59 7.76
CA ARG A 205 4.96 9.04 8.84
C ARG A 205 5.27 7.55 8.63
N THR A 206 4.26 6.76 8.28
CA THR A 206 4.44 5.34 7.97
C THR A 206 5.35 5.15 6.76
N ALA A 207 5.13 5.94 5.71
CA ALA A 207 5.91 5.90 4.49
C ALA A 207 7.38 6.26 4.76
N ARG A 208 7.66 7.33 5.50
CA ARG A 208 9.02 7.71 5.89
C ARG A 208 9.69 6.65 6.76
N ALA A 209 8.98 6.07 7.73
CA ALA A 209 9.54 5.00 8.56
C ALA A 209 9.97 3.77 7.73
N VAL A 210 9.18 3.38 6.72
CA VAL A 210 9.54 2.30 5.79
C VAL A 210 10.70 2.70 4.89
N ALA A 211 10.68 3.93 4.35
CA ALA A 211 11.74 4.45 3.49
C ALA A 211 13.09 4.51 4.21
N GLU A 212 13.12 5.01 5.45
CA GLU A 212 14.33 5.09 6.28
C GLU A 212 14.89 3.70 6.60
N ARG A 213 14.03 2.72 6.92
CA ARG A 213 14.44 1.34 7.19
C ARG A 213 15.05 0.65 5.97
N LEU A 214 14.54 0.96 4.78
CA LEU A 214 14.97 0.34 3.52
C LEU A 214 16.05 1.14 2.78
N GLY A 215 16.30 2.39 3.17
CA GLY A 215 17.20 3.29 2.46
C GLY A 215 16.64 3.88 1.16
N ILE A 216 15.32 4.01 1.03
CA ILE A 216 14.67 4.54 -0.19
C ILE A 216 14.95 6.04 -0.36
N ASP A 217 15.25 6.48 -1.58
CA ASP A 217 15.75 7.83 -1.88
C ASP A 217 14.68 8.92 -1.76
N ASP A 218 13.46 8.65 -2.22
CA ASP A 218 12.34 9.60 -2.20
C ASP A 218 11.01 8.89 -1.89
N VAL A 219 10.07 9.61 -1.28
CA VAL A 219 8.77 9.07 -0.88
C VAL A 219 7.66 10.10 -1.10
N GLU A 220 6.57 9.65 -1.74
CA GLU A 220 5.32 10.41 -1.81
C GLU A 220 4.21 9.56 -1.16
N ALA A 221 3.73 10.02 -0.01
CA ALA A 221 2.70 9.36 0.77
C ALA A 221 1.31 9.97 0.55
N GLY A 222 0.26 9.30 1.02
CA GLY A 222 -1.13 9.74 0.87
C GLY A 222 -1.58 9.86 -0.59
N VAL A 223 -0.93 9.16 -1.53
CA VAL A 223 -1.22 9.31 -2.96
C VAL A 223 -2.34 8.39 -3.41
N SER A 224 -3.31 8.96 -4.13
CA SER A 224 -4.34 8.18 -4.82
C SER A 224 -3.78 7.45 -6.05
N PRO A 225 -4.45 6.41 -6.57
CA PRO A 225 -4.04 5.74 -7.81
C PRO A 225 -3.86 6.70 -8.99
N GLN A 226 -4.73 7.70 -9.12
CA GLN A 226 -4.62 8.74 -10.15
C GLN A 226 -3.35 9.58 -9.96
N ARG A 227 -3.04 9.94 -8.71
CA ARG A 227 -1.85 10.72 -8.38
C ARG A 227 -0.55 9.96 -8.66
N LYS A 228 -0.52 8.64 -8.42
CA LYS A 228 0.63 7.80 -8.80
C LYS A 228 0.93 7.89 -10.30
N HIS A 229 -0.10 7.81 -11.13
CA HIS A 229 0.04 7.93 -12.58
C HIS A 229 0.54 9.32 -13.01
N GLU A 230 0.01 10.38 -12.39
CA GLU A 230 0.49 11.75 -12.63
C GLU A 230 1.97 11.92 -12.26
N ARG A 231 2.39 11.34 -11.12
CA ARG A 231 3.78 11.39 -10.67
C ARG A 231 4.72 10.71 -11.65
N ILE A 232 4.35 9.53 -12.16
CA ILE A 232 5.15 8.81 -13.17
C ILE A 232 5.26 9.63 -14.45
N LYS A 233 4.17 10.25 -14.91
CA LYS A 233 4.21 11.16 -16.08
C LYS A 233 5.11 12.37 -15.84
N ALA A 234 5.06 12.95 -14.64
CA ALA A 234 5.91 14.08 -14.28
C ALA A 234 7.40 13.70 -14.31
N LEU A 235 7.78 12.55 -13.74
CA LEU A 235 9.16 12.05 -13.80
C LEU A 235 9.63 11.84 -15.24
N LYS A 236 8.79 11.20 -16.08
CA LYS A 236 9.09 11.02 -17.52
C LYS A 236 9.26 12.36 -18.25
N SER A 237 8.44 13.36 -17.93
CA SER A 237 8.54 14.71 -18.52
C SER A 237 9.82 15.47 -18.13
N GLN A 238 10.44 15.08 -17.01
CA GLN A 238 11.74 15.60 -16.57
C GLN A 238 12.92 14.90 -17.26
N GLY A 239 12.65 14.00 -18.22
CA GLY A 239 13.67 13.25 -18.95
C GLY A 239 14.14 11.98 -18.25
N ARG A 240 13.50 11.56 -17.15
CA ARG A 240 13.81 10.31 -16.46
C ARG A 240 13.26 9.10 -17.21
N SER A 241 14.02 8.03 -17.22
CA SER A 241 13.56 6.72 -17.68
C SER A 241 13.09 5.88 -16.49
N VAL A 242 11.78 5.62 -16.44
CA VAL A 242 11.09 5.15 -15.22
C VAL A 242 10.48 3.77 -15.41
N ALA A 243 10.81 2.84 -14.51
CA ALA A 243 10.09 1.58 -14.32
C ALA A 243 9.23 1.66 -13.06
N MET A 244 8.05 1.04 -13.06
CA MET A 244 7.18 0.94 -11.88
C MET A 244 7.01 -0.52 -11.48
N ALA A 245 7.17 -0.82 -10.19
CA ALA A 245 6.83 -2.10 -9.57
C ALA A 245 5.66 -1.92 -8.60
N GLY A 246 4.58 -2.67 -8.80
CA GLY A 246 3.32 -2.56 -8.07
C GLY A 246 2.38 -3.71 -8.33
#